data_AF-A0A0D1E3V9-F1
#
_entry.id   AF-A0A0D1E3V9-F1
#
_cell.length_a   1.000
_cell.length_b   1.000
_cell.length_c   1.000
_cell.angle_alpha   90.00
_cell.angle_beta   90.00
_cell.angle_gamma   90.00
#
_symmetry.space_group_name_H-M   'P 1'
#
loop_
_entity.id
_entity.type
_entity.pdbx_description
1 polymer ?
#
loop_
_entity_poly.entity_id
_entity_poly.type
_entity_poly.pdbx_seq_one_letter_code
_entity_poly.pdbx_strand_id
1 'polypeptide(L)'
;MSSLYQKIRSVPFDVLWRTALVRLPRAVPLSTLKWTSPDGPHPFVFHLPSRSKDYTIPLHIFVPQSLYDNLPAEGAPVLVDFHGGGFYLGSCLEQAPFCSHMARALDSIVISVDYRMGPFHRFPAAIEDGEDVLSAILDKDFAGYLSLRQAIVARIESEKAKIAKGGAIATNEEHSKELQEGNVEQISVPSPLKRSTRLSSATGAQLSFDFDSTKVAVSGFSSGGNLALNLALHIKPPELETEWPSKFAKDYPTPIPLLLFYPSFDLRQLPSQRSRPEHMGLPSAFWTQVADSLAPTYAERDQTAHPRVSPGLASLESLHPAARMFLVLCELDTLAEQSKRWVAKVQAHQRTEHLVVEDVANMKHGWTQMPDGWLSPEEKKAKEAVFAKATAFVKWAWSGSEEQDKPESELVIPQKDTGEAQTTEISPEELA
;
A
#
# COMPACT_ATOMS: atom_id res chain seq x y z
N MET A 1 -31.79 8.87 2.26
CA MET A 1 -31.23 9.16 3.61
C MET A 1 -31.09 7.90 4.50
N SER A 2 -31.13 6.66 3.96
CA SER A 2 -31.36 5.46 4.78
C SER A 2 -30.19 4.49 5.00
N SER A 3 -29.03 4.54 4.32
CA SER A 3 -27.99 3.51 4.52
C SER A 3 -26.92 3.86 5.58
N LEU A 4 -26.39 5.09 5.58
CA LEU A 4 -25.30 5.47 6.50
C LEU A 4 -25.77 5.57 7.96
N TYR A 5 -26.97 6.11 8.18
CA TYR A 5 -27.54 6.24 9.53
C TYR A 5 -27.86 4.88 10.15
N GLN A 6 -28.32 3.91 9.35
CA GLN A 6 -28.53 2.53 9.80
C GLN A 6 -27.21 1.84 10.13
N LYS A 7 -26.17 2.00 9.30
CA LYS A 7 -24.81 1.49 9.57
C LYS A 7 -24.20 2.08 10.84
N ILE A 8 -24.39 3.38 11.09
CA ILE A 8 -23.90 4.01 12.32
C ILE A 8 -24.62 3.43 13.54
N ARG A 9 -25.94 3.25 13.48
CA ARG A 9 -26.71 2.68 14.60
C ARG A 9 -26.42 1.21 14.89
N SER A 10 -25.92 0.46 13.91
CA SER A 10 -25.57 -0.95 14.10
C SER A 10 -24.20 -1.17 14.77
N VAL A 11 -23.38 -0.13 14.90
CA VAL A 11 -22.05 -0.23 15.52
C VAL A 11 -22.13 0.22 16.98
N PRO A 12 -21.58 -0.56 17.94
CA PRO A 12 -21.52 -0.15 19.34
C PRO A 12 -20.87 1.22 19.53
N PHE A 13 -21.41 2.02 20.46
CA PHE A 13 -20.90 3.38 20.71
C PHE A 13 -19.41 3.37 21.08
N ASP A 14 -18.96 2.37 21.83
CA ASP A 14 -17.56 2.22 22.24
C ASP A 14 -16.61 2.04 21.04
N VAL A 15 -17.07 1.37 19.99
CA VAL A 15 -16.34 1.22 18.72
C VAL A 15 -16.43 2.51 17.90
N LEU A 16 -17.59 3.16 17.87
CA LEU A 16 -17.81 4.39 17.09
C LEU A 16 -16.88 5.53 17.53
N TRP A 17 -16.82 5.83 18.83
CA TRP A 17 -16.00 6.96 19.29
C TRP A 17 -14.50 6.66 19.12
N ARG A 18 -14.08 5.41 19.32
CA ARG A 18 -12.69 4.98 19.07
C ARG A 18 -12.33 5.07 17.59
N THR A 19 -13.25 4.66 16.72
CA THR A 19 -13.11 4.80 15.26
C THR A 19 -12.96 6.28 14.90
N ALA A 20 -13.78 7.17 15.48
CA ALA A 20 -13.67 8.61 15.26
C ALA A 20 -12.31 9.16 15.71
N LEU A 21 -11.83 8.74 16.89
CA LEU A 21 -10.53 9.14 17.44
C LEU A 21 -9.37 8.78 16.50
N VAL A 22 -9.28 7.52 16.08
CA VAL A 22 -8.14 7.06 15.25
C VAL A 22 -8.20 7.55 13.80
N ARG A 23 -9.35 8.05 13.36
CA ARG A 23 -9.54 8.58 12.00
C ARG A 23 -9.44 10.10 11.91
N LEU A 24 -9.16 10.81 13.01
CA LEU A 24 -8.87 12.25 12.97
C LEU A 24 -7.77 12.61 11.94
N PRO A 25 -6.65 11.85 11.80
CA PRO A 25 -5.65 12.13 10.78
C PRO A 25 -6.17 12.09 9.34
N ARG A 26 -7.27 11.37 9.08
CA ARG A 26 -7.89 11.32 7.74
C ARG A 26 -8.59 12.62 7.36
N ALA A 27 -8.87 13.50 8.32
CA ALA A 27 -9.43 14.82 8.07
C ALA A 27 -8.37 15.85 7.65
N VAL A 28 -7.09 15.46 7.65
CA VAL A 28 -5.99 16.33 7.23
C VAL A 28 -6.17 16.65 5.73
N PRO A 29 -6.23 17.95 5.36
CA PRO A 29 -6.39 18.34 3.96
C PRO A 29 -5.19 17.91 3.11
N LEU A 30 -5.43 17.57 1.85
CA LEU A 30 -4.36 17.20 0.91
C LEU A 30 -3.34 18.32 0.68
N SER A 31 -3.72 19.58 0.88
CA SER A 31 -2.80 20.73 0.84
C SER A 31 -1.67 20.66 1.89
N THR A 32 -1.74 19.74 2.86
CA THR A 32 -0.63 19.49 3.78
C THR A 32 0.55 18.77 3.13
N LEU A 33 0.35 18.10 1.98
CA LEU A 33 1.42 17.46 1.22
C LEU A 33 2.51 18.44 0.77
N LYS A 34 2.19 19.74 0.69
CA LYS A 34 3.15 20.81 0.44
C LYS A 34 4.30 20.84 1.44
N TRP A 35 4.02 20.41 2.67
CA TRP A 35 4.99 20.45 3.77
C TRP A 35 5.57 19.07 4.05
N THR A 36 4.76 18.02 3.91
CA THR A 36 5.15 16.64 4.24
C THR A 36 5.76 15.87 3.06
N SER A 37 5.53 16.31 1.83
CA SER A 37 6.06 15.75 0.58
C SER A 37 6.21 16.84 -0.49
N PRO A 38 7.01 17.91 -0.23
CA PRO A 38 7.09 19.09 -1.11
C PRO A 38 7.50 18.77 -2.55
N ASP A 39 8.30 17.73 -2.65
CA ASP A 39 8.95 17.17 -3.82
C ASP A 39 8.01 16.59 -4.90
N GLY A 40 6.77 16.25 -4.53
CA GLY A 40 5.79 15.67 -5.44
C GLY A 40 6.22 14.35 -6.14
N PRO A 41 5.51 13.92 -7.19
CA PRO A 41 4.25 14.51 -7.68
C PRO A 41 3.16 14.45 -6.61
N HIS A 42 2.21 15.38 -6.60
CA HIS A 42 1.04 15.28 -5.71
C HIS A 42 -0.10 14.52 -6.41
N PRO A 43 -0.93 13.79 -5.65
CA PRO A 43 -1.97 12.98 -6.25
C PRO A 43 -3.16 13.81 -6.69
N PHE A 44 -3.81 13.38 -7.76
CA PHE A 44 -5.22 13.72 -8.01
C PHE A 44 -6.11 12.57 -7.51
N VAL A 45 -7.38 12.87 -7.21
CA VAL A 45 -8.32 11.86 -6.71
C VAL A 45 -9.28 11.45 -7.82
N PHE A 46 -9.33 10.14 -8.10
CA PHE A 46 -10.28 9.52 -9.02
C PHE A 46 -11.12 8.48 -8.29
N HIS A 47 -12.42 8.43 -8.58
CA HIS A 47 -13.34 7.47 -7.96
C HIS A 47 -13.61 6.33 -8.94
N LEU A 48 -12.90 5.22 -8.75
CA LEU A 48 -13.01 4.04 -9.61
C LEU A 48 -14.35 3.32 -9.38
N PRO A 49 -15.10 2.97 -10.44
CA PRO A 49 -16.23 2.05 -10.31
C PRO A 49 -15.81 0.72 -9.70
N SER A 50 -16.43 0.32 -8.57
CA SER A 50 -16.20 -0.98 -7.95
C SER A 50 -17.15 -2.05 -8.48
N ARG A 51 -16.94 -3.31 -8.11
CA ARG A 51 -17.90 -4.41 -8.31
C ARG A 51 -19.27 -4.14 -7.67
N SER A 52 -19.30 -3.31 -6.63
CA SER A 52 -20.53 -2.85 -5.98
C SER A 52 -21.05 -1.61 -6.70
N LYS A 53 -22.25 -1.71 -7.30
CA LYS A 53 -22.87 -0.61 -8.08
C LYS A 53 -23.06 0.69 -7.29
N ASP A 54 -23.18 0.59 -5.97
CA ASP A 54 -23.43 1.72 -5.07
C ASP A 54 -22.15 2.27 -4.41
N TYR A 55 -20.96 1.82 -4.85
CA TYR A 55 -19.69 2.24 -4.28
C TYR A 55 -18.63 2.47 -5.35
N THR A 56 -17.89 3.56 -5.18
CA THR A 56 -16.68 3.84 -5.93
C THR A 56 -15.49 3.88 -4.98
N ILE A 57 -14.35 3.38 -5.44
CA ILE A 57 -13.11 3.31 -4.66
C ILE A 57 -12.33 4.60 -4.92
N PRO A 58 -12.08 5.45 -3.90
CA PRO A 58 -11.23 6.62 -4.08
C PRO A 58 -9.77 6.17 -4.29
N LEU A 59 -9.16 6.68 -5.36
CA LEU A 59 -7.78 6.43 -5.72
C LEU A 59 -7.01 7.74 -5.67
N HIS A 60 -5.89 7.74 -4.95
CA HIS A 60 -4.91 8.82 -4.99
C HIS A 60 -3.85 8.45 -6.03
N ILE A 61 -3.89 9.11 -7.18
CA ILE A 61 -3.09 8.75 -8.35
C ILE A 61 -1.96 9.78 -8.54
N PHE A 62 -0.73 9.29 -8.50
CA PHE A 62 0.50 10.04 -8.66
C PHE A 62 1.04 9.79 -10.07
N VAL A 63 1.15 10.85 -10.86
CA VAL A 63 1.67 10.78 -12.23
C VAL A 63 3.02 11.50 -12.26
N PRO A 64 4.13 10.81 -12.60
CA PRO A 64 5.44 11.45 -12.71
C PRO A 64 5.48 12.43 -13.89
N GLN A 65 6.27 13.49 -13.73
CA GLN A 65 6.33 14.62 -14.66
C GLN A 65 6.78 14.22 -16.07
N SER A 66 7.68 13.24 -16.19
CA SER A 66 8.15 12.66 -17.45
C SER A 66 7.01 12.20 -18.39
N LEU A 67 5.92 11.67 -17.82
CA LEU A 67 4.76 11.19 -18.55
C LEU A 67 3.87 12.33 -19.08
N TYR A 68 4.09 13.57 -18.61
CA TYR A 68 3.45 14.74 -19.20
C TYR A 68 4.06 15.08 -20.55
N ASP A 69 5.36 14.88 -20.75
CA ASP A 69 6.01 15.22 -22.02
C ASP A 69 6.08 14.04 -22.97
N ASN A 70 6.34 12.83 -22.44
CA ASN A 70 6.52 11.61 -23.23
C ASN A 70 5.75 10.44 -22.62
N LEU A 71 4.56 10.19 -23.17
CA LEU A 71 3.83 8.94 -22.89
C LEU A 71 4.51 7.76 -23.62
N PRO A 72 4.93 6.69 -22.91
CA PRO A 72 5.52 5.53 -23.55
C PRO A 72 4.51 4.82 -24.46
N ALA A 73 4.95 4.44 -25.66
CA ALA A 73 4.09 3.76 -26.63
C ALA A 73 3.59 2.40 -26.12
N GLU A 74 4.40 1.70 -25.33
CA GLU A 74 4.07 0.38 -24.73
C GLU A 74 3.25 0.50 -23.42
N GLY A 75 2.90 1.72 -23.02
CA GLY A 75 2.21 2.01 -21.77
C GLY A 75 3.13 2.36 -20.60
N ALA A 76 2.56 2.94 -19.54
CA ALA A 76 3.32 3.33 -18.35
C ALA A 76 3.38 2.21 -17.30
N PRO A 77 4.54 1.97 -16.65
CA PRO A 77 4.61 1.09 -15.48
C PRO A 77 3.69 1.59 -14.37
N VAL A 78 3.22 0.67 -13.52
CA VAL A 78 2.29 1.00 -12.44
C VAL A 78 2.64 0.28 -11.13
N LEU A 79 2.54 1.02 -10.03
CA LEU A 79 2.62 0.49 -8.68
C LEU A 79 1.30 0.76 -7.94
N VAL A 80 0.69 -0.29 -7.42
CA VAL A 80 -0.53 -0.20 -6.59
C VAL A 80 -0.12 -0.25 -5.12
N ASP A 81 -0.45 0.80 -4.37
CA ASP A 81 -0.08 0.94 -2.97
C ASP A 81 -1.30 0.81 -2.03
N PHE A 82 -1.09 0.13 -0.90
CA PHE A 82 -2.05 0.01 0.18
C PHE A 82 -1.50 0.59 1.48
N HIS A 83 -2.18 1.61 2.02
CA HIS A 83 -1.82 2.20 3.30
C HIS A 83 -2.02 1.23 4.48
N GLY A 84 -1.25 1.43 5.55
CA GLY A 84 -1.42 0.70 6.80
C GLY A 84 -2.52 1.27 7.68
N GLY A 85 -2.73 0.65 8.85
CA GLY A 85 -3.69 1.11 9.84
C GLY A 85 -4.66 0.05 10.38
N GLY A 86 -4.25 -1.22 10.40
CA GLY A 86 -5.03 -2.29 11.01
C GLY A 86 -6.41 -2.51 10.39
N PHE A 87 -6.65 -2.01 9.17
CA PHE A 87 -7.95 -2.00 8.48
C PHE A 87 -9.05 -1.15 9.15
N TYR A 88 -8.71 -0.27 10.09
CA TYR A 88 -9.67 0.62 10.77
C TYR A 88 -9.19 2.08 10.88
N LEU A 89 -7.90 2.35 10.70
CA LEU A 89 -7.29 3.69 10.63
C LEU A 89 -6.37 3.83 9.41
N GLY A 90 -5.71 4.98 9.31
CA GLY A 90 -4.70 5.27 8.28
C GLY A 90 -5.30 5.92 7.05
N SER A 91 -4.45 6.42 6.15
CA SER A 91 -4.87 7.11 4.93
C SER A 91 -3.83 7.04 3.81
N CYS A 92 -4.27 7.25 2.56
CA CYS A 92 -3.37 7.47 1.43
C CYS A 92 -2.48 8.72 1.64
N LEU A 93 -2.90 9.68 2.45
CA LEU A 93 -2.12 10.88 2.75
C LEU A 93 -0.87 10.57 3.57
N GLU A 94 -0.98 9.68 4.56
CA GLU A 94 0.17 9.20 5.35
C GLU A 94 1.18 8.43 4.47
N GLN A 95 0.71 7.82 3.38
CA GLN A 95 1.54 7.12 2.40
C GLN A 95 2.05 7.98 1.24
N ALA A 96 1.54 9.19 1.09
CA ALA A 96 1.88 10.03 -0.04
C ALA A 96 3.39 10.30 -0.19
N PRO A 97 4.20 10.51 0.87
CA PRO A 97 5.65 10.66 0.69
C PRO A 97 6.33 9.45 0.03
N PHE A 98 5.91 8.23 0.40
CA PHE A 98 6.38 7.00 -0.23
C PHE A 98 5.90 6.91 -1.68
N CYS A 99 4.60 7.13 -1.93
CA CYS A 99 4.04 7.07 -3.28
C CYS A 99 4.71 8.08 -4.24
N SER A 100 4.92 9.31 -3.77
CA SER A 100 5.66 10.36 -4.47
C SER A 100 7.10 9.94 -4.78
N HIS A 101 7.80 9.35 -3.81
CA HIS A 101 9.15 8.82 -4.00
C HIS A 101 9.16 7.74 -5.08
N MET A 102 8.31 6.72 -4.96
CA MET A 102 8.26 5.60 -5.93
C MET A 102 7.89 6.09 -7.33
N ALA A 103 6.93 7.01 -7.46
CA ALA A 103 6.52 7.56 -8.76
C ALA A 103 7.70 8.20 -9.50
N ARG A 104 8.51 9.00 -8.80
CA ARG A 104 9.72 9.63 -9.37
C ARG A 104 10.82 8.62 -9.63
N ALA A 105 11.10 7.76 -8.66
CA ALA A 105 12.26 6.89 -8.68
C ALA A 105 12.12 5.74 -9.70
N LEU A 106 10.89 5.27 -9.94
CA LEU A 106 10.57 4.23 -10.92
C LEU A 106 10.09 4.77 -12.27
N ASP A 107 9.83 6.07 -12.37
CA ASP A 107 9.16 6.67 -13.52
C ASP A 107 7.81 6.00 -13.84
N SER A 108 7.05 5.69 -12.78
CA SER A 108 5.83 4.88 -12.84
C SER A 108 4.63 5.63 -12.29
N ILE A 109 3.43 5.32 -12.77
CA ILE A 109 2.19 5.77 -12.13
C ILE A 109 2.04 5.03 -10.80
N VAL A 110 1.79 5.75 -9.71
CA VAL A 110 1.46 5.14 -8.41
C VAL A 110 -0.01 5.36 -8.09
N ILE A 111 -0.71 4.28 -7.74
CA ILE A 111 -2.13 4.31 -7.36
C ILE A 111 -2.24 3.87 -5.90
N SER A 112 -2.42 4.83 -4.98
CA SER A 112 -2.69 4.52 -3.57
C SER A 112 -4.19 4.36 -3.34
N VAL A 113 -4.60 3.18 -2.89
CA VAL A 113 -6.01 2.77 -2.80
C VAL A 113 -6.59 3.16 -1.44
N ASP A 114 -7.62 4.00 -1.42
CA ASP A 114 -8.34 4.36 -0.18
C ASP A 114 -9.44 3.31 0.12
N TYR A 115 -8.99 2.10 0.43
CA TYR A 115 -9.83 0.92 0.55
C TYR A 115 -10.84 1.02 1.72
N ARG A 116 -11.95 0.29 1.59
CA ARG A 116 -12.99 0.19 2.62
C ARG A 116 -12.45 -0.44 3.90
N MET A 117 -12.84 0.13 5.04
CA MET A 117 -12.33 -0.23 6.36
C MET A 117 -13.42 -0.50 7.40
N GLY A 118 -13.08 -1.31 8.41
CA GLY A 118 -13.90 -1.55 9.59
C GLY A 118 -14.08 -0.27 10.43
N PRO A 119 -15.20 -0.11 11.14
CA PRO A 119 -16.26 -1.09 11.37
C PRO A 119 -17.35 -1.11 10.28
N PHE A 120 -17.35 -0.16 9.35
CA PHE A 120 -18.44 0.01 8.39
C PHE A 120 -18.37 -0.97 7.21
N HIS A 121 -17.18 -1.51 6.97
CA HIS A 121 -16.91 -2.46 5.91
C HIS A 121 -15.94 -3.52 6.42
N ARG A 122 -16.47 -4.71 6.69
CA ARG A 122 -15.70 -5.86 7.17
C ARG A 122 -15.05 -6.60 6.00
N PHE A 123 -14.20 -7.57 6.31
CA PHE A 123 -13.74 -8.58 5.38
C PHE A 123 -14.94 -9.17 4.60
N PRO A 124 -14.86 -9.26 3.25
CA PRO A 124 -13.66 -9.10 2.42
C PRO A 124 -13.47 -7.72 1.76
N ALA A 125 -14.23 -6.69 2.15
CA ALA A 125 -14.34 -5.43 1.40
C ALA A 125 -13.00 -4.79 0.97
N ALA A 126 -12.01 -4.72 1.88
CA ALA A 126 -10.71 -4.13 1.57
C ALA A 126 -9.93 -4.89 0.48
N ILE A 127 -10.02 -6.22 0.48
CA ILE A 127 -9.35 -7.08 -0.53
C ILE A 127 -10.06 -6.92 -1.87
N GLU A 128 -11.39 -6.92 -1.86
CA GLU A 128 -12.19 -6.70 -3.07
C GLU A 128 -11.88 -5.36 -3.74
N ASP A 129 -11.66 -4.29 -2.96
CA ASP A 129 -11.29 -2.99 -3.51
C ASP A 129 -9.91 -3.04 -4.19
N GLY A 130 -8.93 -3.71 -3.58
CA GLY A 130 -7.62 -3.91 -4.21
C GLY A 130 -7.68 -4.78 -5.48
N GLU A 131 -8.50 -5.83 -5.46
CA GLU A 131 -8.76 -6.68 -6.62
C GLU A 131 -9.44 -5.91 -7.77
N ASP A 132 -10.40 -5.03 -7.48
CA ASP A 132 -11.09 -4.22 -8.47
C ASP A 132 -10.14 -3.19 -9.11
N VAL A 133 -9.23 -2.60 -8.32
CA VAL A 133 -8.17 -1.72 -8.85
C VAL A 133 -7.24 -2.48 -9.78
N LEU A 134 -6.79 -3.67 -9.37
CA LEU A 134 -5.91 -4.49 -10.20
C LEU A 134 -6.62 -4.98 -11.48
N SER A 135 -7.92 -5.28 -11.40
CA SER A 135 -8.75 -5.61 -12.57
C SER A 135 -8.90 -4.41 -13.50
N ALA A 136 -9.07 -3.18 -13.00
CA ALA A 136 -9.10 -1.99 -13.84
C ALA A 136 -7.78 -1.71 -14.57
N ILE A 137 -6.65 -2.22 -14.05
CA ILE A 137 -5.35 -2.14 -14.71
C ILE A 137 -5.23 -3.23 -15.78
N LEU A 138 -5.52 -4.49 -15.44
CA LEU A 138 -5.17 -5.67 -16.24
C LEU A 138 -6.28 -6.20 -17.15
N ASP A 139 -7.55 -6.02 -16.77
CA ASP A 139 -8.71 -6.63 -17.43
C ASP A 139 -9.51 -5.60 -18.24
N LYS A 140 -9.42 -5.72 -19.58
CA LYS A 140 -10.09 -4.85 -20.56
C LYS A 140 -11.61 -4.84 -20.43
N ASP A 141 -12.18 -5.91 -19.90
CA ASP A 141 -13.63 -6.06 -19.75
C ASP A 141 -14.14 -5.54 -18.40
N PHE A 142 -13.23 -5.16 -17.48
CA PHE A 142 -13.61 -4.58 -16.20
C PHE A 142 -14.20 -3.17 -16.38
N ALA A 143 -15.32 -2.89 -15.71
CA ALA A 143 -16.05 -1.62 -15.87
C ALA A 143 -15.20 -0.36 -15.62
N GLY A 144 -14.21 -0.47 -14.71
CA GLY A 144 -13.28 0.61 -14.40
C GLY A 144 -12.15 0.84 -15.42
N TYR A 145 -11.88 -0.12 -16.32
CA TYR A 145 -10.70 -0.15 -17.20
C TYR A 145 -10.55 1.12 -18.04
N LEU A 146 -11.62 1.50 -18.76
CA LEU A 146 -11.61 2.67 -19.62
C LEU A 146 -11.59 3.98 -18.83
N SER A 147 -12.40 4.07 -17.77
CA SER A 147 -12.54 5.29 -16.97
C SER A 147 -11.25 5.69 -16.25
N LEU A 148 -10.47 4.72 -15.78
CA LEU A 148 -9.18 4.96 -15.13
C LEU A 148 -8.17 5.59 -16.11
N ARG A 149 -8.07 5.04 -17.33
CA ARG A 149 -7.20 5.57 -18.39
C ARG A 149 -7.62 6.96 -18.81
N GLN A 150 -8.92 7.19 -18.98
CA GLN A 150 -9.47 8.52 -19.29
C GLN A 150 -9.15 9.56 -18.22
N ALA A 151 -9.22 9.19 -16.94
CA ALA A 151 -8.86 10.08 -15.84
C ALA A 151 -7.37 10.45 -15.86
N ILE A 152 -6.48 9.49 -16.13
CA ILE A 152 -5.04 9.72 -16.26
C ILE A 152 -4.72 10.61 -17.48
N VAL A 153 -5.33 10.36 -18.64
CA VAL A 153 -5.17 11.21 -19.82
C VAL A 153 -5.63 12.64 -19.52
N ALA A 154 -6.80 12.80 -18.89
CA ALA A 154 -7.30 14.11 -18.51
C ALA A 154 -6.35 14.83 -17.55
N ARG A 155 -5.72 14.12 -16.61
CA ARG A 155 -4.67 14.68 -15.74
C ARG A 155 -3.48 15.18 -16.55
N ILE A 156 -2.95 14.33 -17.44
CA ILE A 156 -1.78 14.64 -18.26
C ILE A 156 -2.04 15.86 -19.13
N GLU A 157 -3.18 15.92 -19.82
CA GLU A 157 -3.53 17.06 -20.68
C GLU A 157 -3.78 18.35 -19.87
N SER A 158 -4.35 18.26 -18.66
CA SER A 158 -4.48 19.40 -17.74
C SER A 158 -3.11 19.96 -17.37
N GLU A 159 -2.16 19.11 -17.00
CA GLU A 159 -0.80 19.52 -16.60
C GLU A 159 0.01 20.06 -17.78
N LYS A 160 -0.06 19.43 -18.96
CA LYS A 160 0.52 19.96 -20.20
C LYS A 160 0.01 21.37 -20.51
N ALA A 161 -1.31 21.60 -20.39
CA ALA A 161 -1.91 22.89 -20.67
C ALA A 161 -1.46 23.98 -19.67
N LYS A 162 -1.19 23.62 -18.42
CA LYS A 162 -0.59 24.52 -17.42
C LYS A 162 0.85 24.87 -17.79
N ILE A 163 1.67 23.86 -18.10
CA ILE A 163 3.06 24.03 -18.54
C ILE A 163 3.14 24.94 -19.79
N ALA A 164 2.29 24.69 -20.79
CA ALA A 164 2.28 25.48 -22.03
C ALA A 164 1.91 26.96 -21.81
N LYS A 165 1.10 27.28 -20.78
CA LYS A 165 0.74 28.65 -20.42
C LYS A 165 1.86 29.41 -19.67
N GLY A 166 2.81 28.70 -19.06
CA GLY A 166 3.95 29.27 -18.33
C GLY A 166 5.26 29.43 -19.12
N GLY A 167 5.43 28.74 -20.27
CA GLY A 167 6.60 28.86 -21.16
C GLY A 167 7.85 28.05 -20.72
N ALA A 168 8.47 27.31 -21.66
CA ALA A 168 9.41 26.18 -21.43
C ALA A 168 10.66 26.38 -20.52
N ILE A 169 11.05 27.63 -20.21
CA ILE A 169 12.19 27.94 -19.32
C ILE A 169 11.72 28.52 -17.98
N ALA A 170 10.64 29.31 -17.98
CA ALA A 170 9.96 29.74 -16.75
C ALA A 170 9.20 28.55 -16.09
N THR A 171 8.85 27.52 -16.88
CA THR A 171 8.17 26.31 -16.42
C THR A 171 8.99 25.48 -15.45
N ASN A 172 10.31 25.36 -15.52
CA ASN A 172 11.01 24.51 -14.54
C ASN A 172 10.93 25.08 -13.10
N GLU A 173 10.90 26.41 -12.95
CA GLU A 173 10.81 27.07 -11.64
C GLU A 173 9.37 27.33 -11.19
N GLU A 174 8.46 27.72 -12.10
CA GLU A 174 7.05 27.95 -11.77
C GLU A 174 6.23 26.66 -11.70
N HIS A 175 6.51 25.62 -12.51
CA HIS A 175 5.86 24.31 -12.39
C HIS A 175 6.25 23.60 -11.09
N SER A 176 7.51 23.75 -10.65
CA SER A 176 7.94 23.32 -9.31
C SER A 176 7.16 24.05 -8.21
N LYS A 177 6.85 25.34 -8.40
CA LYS A 177 6.02 26.14 -7.48
C LYS A 177 4.52 25.79 -7.52
N GLU A 178 3.94 25.52 -8.69
CA GLU A 178 2.52 25.17 -8.81
C GLU A 178 2.23 23.72 -8.36
N LEU A 179 3.18 22.80 -8.58
CA LEU A 179 3.18 21.50 -7.90
C LEU A 179 3.26 21.70 -6.37
N GLN A 180 4.09 22.63 -5.88
CA GLN A 180 4.07 23.05 -4.46
C GLN A 180 2.75 23.74 -4.05
N GLU A 181 1.90 24.19 -4.98
CA GLU A 181 0.60 24.79 -4.68
C GLU A 181 -0.53 23.77 -4.48
N GLY A 182 -0.28 22.46 -4.70
CA GLY A 182 -1.00 21.34 -4.07
C GLY A 182 -2.53 21.35 -4.18
N ASN A 183 -3.08 21.94 -5.25
CA ASN A 183 -4.51 21.89 -5.52
C ASN A 183 -4.89 20.51 -6.04
N VAL A 184 -5.65 19.76 -5.25
CA VAL A 184 -6.15 18.46 -5.66
C VAL A 184 -7.37 18.65 -6.55
N GLU A 185 -7.19 18.39 -7.83
CA GLU A 185 -8.28 18.30 -8.78
C GLU A 185 -8.98 16.94 -8.61
N GLN A 186 -10.26 16.95 -8.23
CA GLN A 186 -11.11 15.81 -8.51
C GLN A 186 -11.37 15.79 -10.02
N ILE A 187 -10.80 14.81 -10.71
CA ILE A 187 -11.04 14.65 -12.15
C ILE A 187 -12.31 13.82 -12.31
N SER A 188 -13.39 14.49 -12.68
CA SER A 188 -14.58 13.80 -13.19
C SER A 188 -14.35 13.44 -14.65
N VAL A 189 -14.51 12.17 -14.98
CA VAL A 189 -14.49 11.72 -16.38
C VAL A 189 -15.66 12.41 -17.10
N PRO A 190 -15.44 13.05 -18.26
CA PRO A 190 -16.54 13.63 -19.02
C PRO A 190 -17.60 12.56 -19.30
N SER A 191 -18.88 12.86 -19.01
CA SER A 191 -19.98 11.95 -19.38
C SER A 191 -19.91 11.64 -20.88
N PRO A 192 -20.08 10.38 -21.31
CA PRO A 192 -20.24 10.09 -22.73
C PRO A 192 -21.44 10.88 -23.23
N LEU A 193 -21.21 11.81 -24.16
CA LEU A 193 -22.26 12.59 -24.80
C LEU A 193 -23.38 11.65 -25.24
N LYS A 194 -24.61 11.92 -24.79
CA LYS A 194 -25.83 11.31 -25.32
C LYS A 194 -25.93 11.64 -26.81
N ARG A 195 -25.35 10.80 -27.66
CA ARG A 195 -25.75 10.66 -29.07
C ARG A 195 -26.12 9.21 -29.31
N SER A 196 -27.41 8.96 -29.17
CA SER A 196 -28.09 7.82 -29.76
C SER A 196 -27.90 7.88 -31.27
N THR A 197 -27.01 7.04 -31.79
CA THR A 197 -27.08 6.47 -33.14
C THR A 197 -26.28 5.17 -33.12
N ARG A 198 -26.99 4.05 -33.32
CA ARG A 198 -26.53 2.67 -33.59
C ARG A 198 -25.02 2.42 -33.45
N LEU A 199 -24.61 1.64 -32.44
CA LEU A 199 -23.36 0.91 -32.49
C LEU A 199 -23.43 -0.11 -33.63
N SER A 200 -23.05 0.31 -34.83
CA SER A 200 -22.39 -0.58 -35.78
C SER A 200 -20.96 -0.76 -35.31
N SER A 201 -20.49 -2.01 -35.27
CA SER A 201 -19.10 -2.43 -35.11
C SER A 201 -18.09 -1.39 -35.62
N ALA A 202 -17.52 -0.59 -34.72
CA ALA A 202 -16.44 0.32 -35.01
C ALA A 202 -15.18 -0.25 -34.37
N THR A 203 -14.36 -0.86 -35.21
CA THR A 203 -12.94 -1.07 -34.99
C THR A 203 -12.27 0.21 -34.47
N GLY A 204 -11.61 0.12 -33.30
CA GLY A 204 -10.39 0.88 -32.98
C GLY A 204 -10.52 2.38 -32.67
N ALA A 205 -11.24 2.77 -31.62
CA ALA A 205 -10.85 3.99 -30.91
C ALA A 205 -9.57 3.66 -30.12
N GLN A 206 -8.40 4.01 -30.66
CA GLN A 206 -7.12 3.77 -30.01
C GLN A 206 -7.07 4.58 -28.72
N LEU A 207 -6.85 3.90 -27.58
CA LEU A 207 -6.62 4.57 -26.31
C LEU A 207 -5.33 5.39 -26.43
N SER A 208 -5.36 6.65 -26.03
CA SER A 208 -4.17 7.52 -26.02
C SER A 208 -3.19 7.18 -24.89
N PHE A 209 -3.58 6.27 -23.99
CA PHE A 209 -2.80 5.82 -22.85
C PHE A 209 -3.21 4.40 -22.46
N ASP A 210 -2.23 3.57 -22.11
CA ASP A 210 -2.44 2.28 -21.46
C ASP A 210 -1.36 2.06 -20.37
N PHE A 211 -1.58 1.11 -19.47
CA PHE A 211 -0.56 0.64 -18.55
C PHE A 211 0.32 -0.41 -19.24
N ASP A 212 1.62 -0.41 -18.95
CA ASP A 212 2.49 -1.52 -19.28
C ASP A 212 2.11 -2.70 -18.38
N SER A 213 1.29 -3.60 -18.91
CA SER A 213 0.80 -4.78 -18.18
C SER A 213 1.89 -5.76 -17.77
N THR A 214 3.14 -5.59 -18.23
CA THR A 214 4.30 -6.39 -17.83
C THR A 214 5.07 -5.77 -16.66
N LYS A 215 4.77 -4.52 -16.29
CA LYS A 215 5.42 -3.77 -15.22
C LYS A 215 4.42 -3.29 -14.19
N VAL A 216 3.86 -4.26 -13.47
CA VAL A 216 2.96 -4.04 -12.34
C VAL A 216 3.67 -4.43 -11.05
N ALA A 217 3.71 -3.51 -10.09
CA ALA A 217 4.19 -3.75 -8.73
C ALA A 217 3.07 -3.50 -7.72
N VAL A 218 3.18 -4.13 -6.55
CA VAL A 218 2.23 -3.95 -5.46
C VAL A 218 3.00 -3.65 -4.18
N SER A 219 2.62 -2.61 -3.45
CA SER A 219 3.18 -2.28 -2.15
C SER A 219 2.13 -2.22 -1.07
N GLY A 220 2.55 -2.42 0.17
CA GLY A 220 1.71 -2.08 1.29
C GLY A 220 2.42 -2.14 2.63
N PHE A 221 1.87 -1.38 3.57
CA PHE A 221 2.45 -1.20 4.90
C PHE A 221 1.52 -1.77 5.96
N SER A 222 2.01 -2.58 6.90
CA SER A 222 1.18 -3.15 7.98
C SER A 222 -0.02 -3.94 7.42
N SER A 223 -1.26 -3.52 7.70
CA SER A 223 -2.48 -4.07 7.07
C SER A 223 -2.51 -3.90 5.55
N GLY A 224 -1.86 -2.87 5.00
CA GLY A 224 -1.67 -2.73 3.57
C GLY A 224 -0.75 -3.82 3.00
N GLY A 225 0.29 -4.23 3.73
CA GLY A 225 1.16 -5.33 3.33
C GLY A 225 0.43 -6.68 3.31
N ASN A 226 -0.57 -6.84 4.18
CA ASN A 226 -1.51 -7.96 4.12
C ASN A 226 -2.33 -7.94 2.81
N LEU A 227 -2.88 -6.78 2.41
CA LEU A 227 -3.60 -6.64 1.14
C LEU A 227 -2.69 -6.89 -0.07
N ALA A 228 -1.49 -6.32 -0.06
CA ALA A 228 -0.51 -6.48 -1.13
C ALA A 228 -0.15 -7.95 -1.38
N LEU A 229 0.13 -8.71 -0.31
CA LEU A 229 0.37 -10.15 -0.42
C LEU A 229 -0.86 -10.88 -0.95
N ASN A 230 -2.06 -10.53 -0.46
CA ASN A 230 -3.32 -11.13 -0.88
C ASN A 230 -3.55 -11.05 -2.40
N LEU A 231 -3.18 -9.96 -3.06
CA LEU A 231 -3.37 -9.84 -4.51
C LEU A 231 -2.61 -10.91 -5.31
N ALA A 232 -1.49 -11.41 -4.78
CA ALA A 232 -0.69 -12.47 -5.39
C ALA A 232 -1.06 -13.89 -4.92
N LEU A 233 -2.08 -14.05 -4.08
CA LEU A 233 -2.52 -15.37 -3.64
C LEU A 233 -3.61 -15.92 -4.56
N HIS A 234 -3.47 -17.19 -4.95
CA HIS A 234 -4.50 -18.03 -5.56
C HIS A 234 -4.72 -19.23 -4.66
N ILE A 235 -5.79 -19.20 -3.87
CA ILE A 235 -6.05 -20.21 -2.84
C ILE A 235 -7.11 -21.19 -3.35
N LYS A 236 -6.82 -22.49 -3.26
CA LYS A 236 -7.65 -23.59 -3.79
C LYS A 236 -8.07 -24.56 -2.69
N PRO A 237 -9.05 -25.45 -2.95
CA PRO A 237 -9.27 -26.59 -2.10
C PRO A 237 -7.99 -27.45 -1.92
N PRO A 238 -7.74 -28.01 -0.72
CA PRO A 238 -8.61 -28.02 0.46
C PRO A 238 -8.44 -26.81 1.41
N GLU A 239 -7.54 -25.85 1.13
CA GLU A 239 -7.32 -24.69 2.01
C GLU A 239 -8.56 -23.79 2.14
N LEU A 240 -9.35 -23.69 1.06
CA LEU A 240 -10.66 -23.07 1.03
C LEU A 240 -11.66 -24.01 0.36
N GLU A 241 -12.92 -23.99 0.81
CA GLU A 241 -14.00 -24.75 0.17
C GLU A 241 -14.26 -24.26 -1.26
N THR A 242 -14.26 -22.94 -1.44
CA THR A 242 -14.41 -22.27 -2.75
C THR A 242 -13.08 -21.66 -3.15
N GLU A 243 -12.65 -21.96 -4.38
CA GLU A 243 -11.45 -21.36 -4.96
C GLU A 243 -11.54 -19.82 -4.96
N TRP A 244 -10.47 -19.17 -4.51
CA TRP A 244 -10.33 -17.73 -4.56
C TRP A 244 -9.10 -17.37 -5.41
N PRO A 245 -9.29 -17.04 -6.69
CA PRO A 245 -8.18 -16.82 -7.63
C PRO A 245 -7.43 -15.51 -7.36
N SER A 246 -6.16 -15.47 -7.75
CA SER A 246 -5.42 -14.20 -7.90
C SER A 246 -5.98 -13.43 -9.11
N LYS A 247 -5.81 -12.10 -9.12
CA LYS A 247 -6.06 -11.28 -10.31
C LYS A 247 -4.91 -11.29 -11.30
N PHE A 248 -3.73 -11.71 -10.88
CA PHE A 248 -2.67 -12.06 -11.82
C PHE A 248 -2.98 -13.43 -12.43
N ALA A 249 -2.93 -13.52 -13.76
CA ALA A 249 -3.11 -14.77 -14.48
C ALA A 249 -2.00 -15.77 -14.09
N LYS A 250 -2.31 -17.06 -14.03
CA LYS A 250 -1.34 -18.10 -13.60
C LYS A 250 -0.02 -18.08 -14.41
N ASP A 251 -0.11 -17.73 -15.68
CA ASP A 251 0.96 -17.61 -16.66
C ASP A 251 1.43 -16.16 -16.84
N TYR A 252 1.24 -15.31 -15.81
CA TYR A 252 1.68 -13.91 -15.85
C TYR A 252 3.16 -13.83 -16.26
N PRO A 253 3.48 -13.08 -17.33
CA PRO A 253 4.72 -13.29 -18.10
C PRO A 253 5.97 -12.73 -17.42
N THR A 254 5.82 -11.86 -16.42
CA THR A 254 6.92 -11.13 -15.79
C THR A 254 6.87 -11.22 -14.27
N PRO A 255 8.00 -10.98 -13.57
CA PRO A 255 8.02 -10.94 -12.13
C PRO A 255 7.03 -9.90 -11.56
N ILE A 256 6.38 -10.23 -10.44
CA ILE A 256 5.44 -9.38 -9.70
C ILE A 256 6.14 -8.91 -8.42
N PRO A 257 6.68 -7.69 -8.37
CA PRO A 257 7.32 -7.17 -7.18
C PRO A 257 6.26 -6.85 -6.10
N LEU A 258 6.43 -7.43 -4.92
CA LEU A 258 5.63 -7.19 -3.72
C LEU A 258 6.51 -6.50 -2.68
N LEU A 259 6.24 -5.21 -2.42
CA LEU A 259 6.92 -4.43 -1.40
C LEU A 259 6.11 -4.48 -0.09
N LEU A 260 6.56 -5.29 0.87
CA LEU A 260 5.84 -5.60 2.09
C LEU A 260 6.53 -4.95 3.29
N PHE A 261 6.05 -3.78 3.69
CA PHE A 261 6.58 -3.06 4.85
C PHE A 261 5.88 -3.52 6.12
N TYR A 262 6.63 -4.16 7.02
CA TYR A 262 6.21 -4.69 8.32
C TYR A 262 4.79 -5.27 8.29
N PRO A 263 4.53 -6.24 7.39
CA PRO A 263 3.18 -6.69 7.03
C PRO A 263 2.48 -7.44 8.18
N SER A 264 1.16 -7.32 8.24
CA SER A 264 0.31 -8.07 9.17
C SER A 264 -0.10 -9.43 8.59
N PHE A 265 0.69 -10.47 8.82
CA PHE A 265 0.49 -11.81 8.24
C PHE A 265 -0.59 -12.67 8.93
N ASP A 266 -0.83 -12.49 10.23
CA ASP A 266 -1.66 -13.32 11.09
C ASP A 266 -2.45 -12.43 12.06
N LEU A 267 -3.77 -12.41 11.88
CA LEU A 267 -4.71 -11.59 12.64
C LEU A 267 -5.40 -12.38 13.77
N ARG A 268 -5.01 -13.65 14.00
CA ARG A 268 -5.62 -14.47 15.06
C ARG A 268 -5.37 -13.91 16.45
N GLN A 269 -4.24 -13.26 16.68
CA GLN A 269 -3.96 -12.57 17.94
C GLN A 269 -4.41 -11.11 17.88
N LEU A 270 -5.10 -10.66 18.93
CA LEU A 270 -5.32 -9.24 19.17
C LEU A 270 -3.98 -8.52 19.39
N PRO A 271 -3.89 -7.21 19.14
CA PRO A 271 -2.70 -6.41 19.41
C PRO A 271 -2.10 -6.64 20.81
N SER A 272 -2.93 -6.73 21.86
CA SER A 272 -2.47 -7.01 23.23
C SER A 272 -1.95 -8.43 23.46
N GLN A 273 -2.35 -9.39 22.63
CA GLN A 273 -2.02 -10.81 22.76
C GLN A 273 -0.74 -11.20 22.03
N ARG A 274 -0.18 -10.29 21.23
CA ARG A 274 1.04 -10.54 20.46
C ARG A 274 2.25 -10.52 21.38
N SER A 275 3.25 -11.29 21.01
CA SER A 275 4.56 -11.22 21.66
C SER A 275 5.17 -9.83 21.48
N ARG A 276 6.04 -9.48 22.43
CA ARG A 276 6.77 -8.21 22.43
C ARG A 276 8.26 -8.51 22.40
N PRO A 277 9.03 -7.89 21.49
CA PRO A 277 10.49 -7.94 21.53
C PRO A 277 11.04 -7.42 22.87
N GLU A 278 12.16 -7.98 23.32
CA GLU A 278 12.76 -7.74 24.64
C GLU A 278 13.04 -6.25 24.92
N HIS A 279 13.48 -5.51 23.90
CA HIS A 279 13.82 -4.08 24.01
C HIS A 279 12.64 -3.14 23.68
N MET A 280 11.43 -3.67 23.47
CA MET A 280 10.25 -2.87 23.18
C MET A 280 9.64 -2.33 24.47
N GLY A 281 9.67 -1.00 24.66
CA GLY A 281 9.06 -0.35 25.83
C GLY A 281 7.58 -0.71 26.05
N LEU A 282 7.08 -0.55 27.28
CA LEU A 282 5.71 -0.96 27.64
C LEU A 282 4.63 -0.24 26.82
N PRO A 283 3.54 -0.93 26.44
CA PRO A 283 2.48 -0.31 25.67
C PRO A 283 1.63 0.60 26.54
N SER A 284 1.09 1.67 25.94
CA SER A 284 0.05 2.46 26.59
C SER A 284 -1.22 1.61 26.76
N ALA A 285 -1.73 1.49 27.98
CA ALA A 285 -2.95 0.75 28.28
C ALA A 285 -4.15 1.29 27.49
N PHE A 286 -4.25 2.62 27.38
CA PHE A 286 -5.30 3.29 26.60
C PHE A 286 -5.25 2.90 25.12
N TRP A 287 -4.08 3.06 24.47
CA TRP A 287 -3.95 2.74 23.05
C TRP A 287 -4.09 1.24 22.77
N THR A 288 -3.67 0.39 23.71
CA THR A 288 -3.87 -1.07 23.62
C THR A 288 -5.36 -1.40 23.63
N GLN A 289 -6.12 -0.82 24.56
CA GLN A 289 -7.58 -1.03 24.61
C GLN A 289 -8.28 -0.49 23.36
N VAL A 290 -7.82 0.63 22.81
CA VAL A 290 -8.35 1.16 21.54
C VAL A 290 -8.09 0.16 20.40
N ALA A 291 -6.85 -0.32 20.27
CA ALA A 291 -6.49 -1.27 19.22
C ALA A 291 -7.24 -2.60 19.33
N ASP A 292 -7.38 -3.14 20.55
CA ASP A 292 -8.11 -4.40 20.79
C ASP A 292 -9.62 -4.28 20.52
N SER A 293 -10.22 -3.12 20.76
CA SER A 293 -11.62 -2.85 20.44
C SER A 293 -11.86 -2.72 18.93
N LEU A 294 -10.89 -2.15 18.20
CA LEU A 294 -11.03 -1.90 16.76
C LEU A 294 -10.54 -3.03 15.86
N ALA A 295 -9.54 -3.83 16.28
CA ALA A 295 -9.01 -4.92 15.46
C ALA A 295 -10.09 -5.94 15.01
N PRO A 296 -11.06 -6.37 15.84
CA PRO A 296 -12.13 -7.27 15.43
C PRO A 296 -13.15 -6.65 14.47
N THR A 297 -13.05 -5.35 14.19
CA THR A 297 -14.00 -4.66 13.31
C THR A 297 -13.72 -4.92 11.83
N TYR A 298 -12.53 -5.41 11.49
CA TYR A 298 -12.19 -5.84 10.14
C TYR A 298 -12.71 -7.25 9.85
N ALA A 299 -12.33 -8.24 10.67
CA ALA A 299 -12.77 -9.61 10.53
C ALA A 299 -13.25 -10.14 11.88
N GLU A 300 -14.32 -10.92 11.86
CA GLU A 300 -14.83 -11.57 13.07
C GLU A 300 -13.80 -12.57 13.59
N ARG A 301 -13.87 -12.88 14.90
CA ARG A 301 -12.82 -13.65 15.57
C ARG A 301 -12.68 -15.06 14.99
N ASP A 302 -13.79 -15.68 14.60
CA ASP A 302 -13.85 -16.97 13.91
C ASP A 302 -13.34 -16.91 12.46
N GLN A 303 -13.38 -15.74 11.82
CA GLN A 303 -12.82 -15.52 10.48
C GLN A 303 -11.31 -15.26 10.48
N THR A 304 -10.69 -14.97 11.63
CA THR A 304 -9.26 -14.58 11.66
C THR A 304 -8.29 -15.68 11.22
N ALA A 305 -8.71 -16.94 11.24
CA ALA A 305 -7.92 -18.05 10.69
C ALA A 305 -8.05 -18.19 9.16
N HIS A 306 -9.00 -17.49 8.53
CA HIS A 306 -9.19 -17.54 7.09
C HIS A 306 -7.92 -17.04 6.38
N PRO A 307 -7.37 -17.78 5.39
CA PRO A 307 -6.08 -17.47 4.80
C PRO A 307 -6.08 -16.16 3.98
N ARG A 308 -7.24 -15.58 3.64
CA ARG A 308 -7.33 -14.21 3.10
C ARG A 308 -7.29 -13.10 4.17
N VAL A 309 -7.76 -13.40 5.38
CA VAL A 309 -7.67 -12.47 6.52
C VAL A 309 -6.23 -12.50 7.08
N SER A 310 -5.66 -13.69 7.15
CA SER A 310 -4.31 -13.97 7.65
C SER A 310 -3.47 -14.64 6.54
N PRO A 311 -2.98 -13.89 5.54
CA PRO A 311 -2.24 -14.42 4.39
C PRO A 311 -0.94 -15.13 4.75
N GLY A 312 -0.42 -14.92 5.96
CA GLY A 312 0.68 -15.70 6.52
C GLY A 312 0.38 -17.20 6.68
N LEU A 313 -0.90 -17.54 6.83
CA LEU A 313 -1.36 -18.92 7.04
C LEU A 313 -1.50 -19.68 5.71
N ALA A 314 -1.81 -19.00 4.61
CA ALA A 314 -1.95 -19.60 3.28
C ALA A 314 -0.69 -20.37 2.84
N SER A 315 -0.84 -21.53 2.20
CA SER A 315 0.28 -22.28 1.64
C SER A 315 1.13 -21.39 0.72
N LEU A 316 2.46 -21.61 0.71
CA LEU A 316 3.32 -20.93 -0.26
C LEU A 316 3.09 -21.44 -1.70
N GLU A 317 2.46 -22.59 -1.88
CA GLU A 317 1.97 -23.04 -3.19
C GLU A 317 0.83 -22.16 -3.72
N SER A 318 0.07 -21.52 -2.82
CA SER A 318 -0.96 -20.54 -3.17
C SER A 318 -0.36 -19.18 -3.58
N LEU A 319 0.93 -18.92 -3.32
CA LEU A 319 1.61 -17.69 -3.76
C LEU A 319 1.99 -17.78 -5.24
N HIS A 320 1.66 -16.74 -6.00
CA HIS A 320 1.98 -16.67 -7.43
C HIS A 320 3.47 -16.99 -7.70
N PRO A 321 3.78 -17.87 -8.68
CA PRO A 321 5.17 -18.24 -8.99
C PRO A 321 6.05 -17.04 -9.40
N ALA A 322 5.46 -16.08 -10.10
CA ALA A 322 6.14 -14.85 -10.50
C ALA A 322 6.35 -13.84 -9.35
N ALA A 323 5.77 -14.07 -8.17
CA ALA A 323 5.92 -13.14 -7.05
C ALA A 323 7.40 -13.04 -6.61
N ARG A 324 7.87 -11.81 -6.43
CA ARG A 324 9.15 -11.44 -5.81
C ARG A 324 8.82 -10.58 -4.60
N MET A 325 9.36 -10.91 -3.44
CA MET A 325 9.00 -10.26 -2.18
C MET A 325 10.18 -9.46 -1.63
N PHE A 326 9.92 -8.19 -1.30
CA PHE A 326 10.83 -7.34 -0.54
C PHE A 326 10.16 -7.04 0.81
N LEU A 327 10.74 -7.53 1.90
CA LEU A 327 10.21 -7.36 3.25
C LEU A 327 11.04 -6.34 4.01
N VAL A 328 10.40 -5.32 4.55
CA VAL A 328 11.02 -4.43 5.54
C VAL A 328 10.47 -4.81 6.91
N LEU A 329 11.32 -5.30 7.80
CA LEU A 329 10.95 -5.69 9.15
C LEU A 329 11.47 -4.68 10.16
N CYS A 330 10.83 -4.66 11.32
CA CYS A 330 11.15 -3.75 12.41
C CYS A 330 11.49 -4.58 13.64
N GLU A 331 12.62 -4.31 14.27
CA GLU A 331 13.02 -5.00 15.49
C GLU A 331 12.03 -4.73 16.64
N LEU A 332 11.58 -3.48 16.80
CA LEU A 332 10.68 -3.06 17.88
C LEU A 332 9.21 -3.10 17.43
N ASP A 333 8.75 -4.29 17.05
CA ASP A 333 7.41 -4.51 16.51
C ASP A 333 6.73 -5.77 17.08
N THR A 334 5.47 -5.63 17.50
CA THR A 334 4.59 -6.74 17.89
C THR A 334 4.27 -7.70 16.73
N LEU A 335 4.54 -7.30 15.49
CA LEU A 335 4.44 -8.17 14.31
C LEU A 335 5.75 -8.92 14.01
N ALA A 336 6.84 -8.67 14.74
CA ALA A 336 8.15 -9.25 14.42
C ALA A 336 8.13 -10.80 14.42
N GLU A 337 7.44 -11.43 15.37
CA GLU A 337 7.39 -12.89 15.46
C GLU A 337 6.71 -13.53 14.23
N GLN A 338 5.57 -13.00 13.80
CA GLN A 338 4.89 -13.51 12.60
C GLN A 338 5.70 -13.26 11.33
N SER A 339 6.44 -12.15 11.26
CA SER A 339 7.37 -11.88 10.16
C SER A 339 8.50 -12.90 10.11
N LYS A 340 9.12 -13.22 11.26
CA LYS A 340 10.15 -14.26 11.38
C LYS A 340 9.60 -15.64 10.98
N ARG A 341 8.39 -15.98 11.42
CA ARG A 341 7.70 -17.22 11.02
C ARG A 341 7.47 -17.27 9.50
N TRP A 342 7.08 -16.16 8.88
CA TRP A 342 6.92 -16.09 7.44
C TRP A 342 8.24 -16.28 6.68
N VAL A 343 9.31 -15.60 7.11
CA VAL A 343 10.65 -15.78 6.51
C VAL A 343 11.11 -17.24 6.61
N ALA A 344 10.96 -17.86 7.78
CA ALA A 344 11.27 -19.28 7.97
C ALA A 344 10.40 -20.19 7.07
N LYS A 345 9.12 -19.84 6.88
CA LYS A 345 8.22 -20.56 5.96
C LYS A 345 8.73 -20.48 4.52
N VAL A 346 9.15 -19.30 4.05
CA VAL A 346 9.71 -19.10 2.70
C VAL A 346 11.01 -19.88 2.50
N GLN A 347 11.89 -19.88 3.51
CA GLN A 347 13.11 -20.68 3.52
C GLN A 347 12.83 -22.18 3.42
N ALA A 348 11.88 -22.69 4.20
CA ALA A 348 11.50 -24.10 4.18
C ALA A 348 10.93 -24.56 2.83
N HIS A 349 10.33 -23.65 2.06
CA HIS A 349 9.76 -23.93 0.73
C HIS A 349 10.71 -23.58 -0.43
N GLN A 350 11.99 -23.27 -0.15
CA GLN A 350 13.02 -23.00 -1.17
C GLN A 350 12.59 -21.91 -2.18
N ARG A 351 12.02 -20.81 -1.66
CA ARG A 351 11.62 -19.60 -2.44
C ARG A 351 12.48 -18.38 -2.09
N THR A 352 13.66 -18.59 -1.51
CA THR A 352 14.54 -17.53 -0.99
C THR A 352 15.21 -16.70 -2.09
N GLU A 353 15.40 -17.29 -3.26
CA GLU A 353 15.86 -16.60 -4.47
C GLU A 353 14.93 -15.44 -4.86
N HIS A 354 13.65 -15.54 -4.46
CA HIS A 354 12.60 -14.55 -4.71
C HIS A 354 12.32 -13.61 -3.53
N LEU A 355 13.12 -13.67 -2.46
CA LEU A 355 12.92 -12.94 -1.22
C LEU A 355 14.13 -12.05 -0.91
N VAL A 356 13.88 -10.79 -0.61
CA VAL A 356 14.83 -9.86 0.01
C VAL A 356 14.21 -9.41 1.34
N VAL A 357 15.00 -9.42 2.42
CA VAL A 357 14.54 -9.02 3.76
C VAL A 357 15.47 -7.95 4.29
N GLU A 358 14.91 -6.84 4.75
CA GLU A 358 15.62 -5.78 5.46
C GLU A 358 15.10 -5.77 6.91
N ASP A 359 15.81 -6.41 7.83
CA ASP A 359 15.46 -6.40 9.25
C ASP A 359 16.10 -5.20 9.95
N VAL A 360 15.32 -4.13 10.12
CA VAL A 360 15.87 -2.82 10.51
C VAL A 360 15.89 -2.69 12.03
N ALA A 361 17.11 -2.71 12.57
CA ALA A 361 17.38 -2.58 14.00
C ALA A 361 16.81 -1.27 14.59
N ASN A 362 16.35 -1.33 15.85
CA ASN A 362 15.81 -0.22 16.63
C ASN A 362 14.61 0.53 16.01
N MET A 363 14.03 0.05 14.91
CA MET A 363 12.87 0.68 14.28
C MET A 363 11.56 0.18 14.87
N LYS A 364 10.62 1.10 15.09
CA LYS A 364 9.27 0.82 15.59
C LYS A 364 8.31 0.54 14.44
N HIS A 365 7.22 -0.19 14.70
CA HIS A 365 6.14 -0.34 13.73
C HIS A 365 5.68 1.02 13.17
N GLY A 366 5.51 1.13 11.84
CA GLY A 366 4.99 2.35 11.22
C GLY A 366 6.01 3.48 11.01
N TRP A 367 7.27 3.31 11.39
CA TRP A 367 8.28 4.38 11.34
C TRP A 367 8.45 5.04 9.96
N THR A 368 8.35 4.28 8.86
CA THR A 368 8.45 4.84 7.50
C THR A 368 7.24 5.70 7.11
N GLN A 369 6.13 5.62 7.84
CA GLN A 369 4.92 6.44 7.63
C GLN A 369 4.92 7.71 8.48
N MET A 370 5.84 7.83 9.43
CA MET A 370 5.90 9.02 10.27
C MET A 370 6.39 10.22 9.45
N PRO A 371 5.87 11.43 9.73
CA PRO A 371 6.40 12.65 9.16
C PRO A 371 7.89 12.79 9.51
N ASP A 372 8.71 13.26 8.57
CA ASP A 372 10.15 13.36 8.80
C ASP A 372 10.48 14.29 9.99
N GLY A 373 9.67 15.31 10.26
CA GLY A 373 9.86 16.16 11.46
C GLY A 373 9.79 15.40 12.80
N TRP A 374 9.24 14.18 12.81
CA TRP A 374 9.12 13.34 14.01
C TRP A 374 10.19 12.25 14.10
N LEU A 375 10.97 12.07 13.03
CA LEU A 375 12.02 11.06 12.95
C LEU A 375 13.38 11.63 13.38
N SER A 376 14.17 10.81 14.07
CA SER A 376 15.58 11.09 14.33
C SER A 376 16.38 11.12 13.01
N PRO A 377 17.60 11.70 12.98
CA PRO A 377 18.47 11.64 11.81
C PRO A 377 18.75 10.21 11.33
N GLU A 378 18.91 9.27 12.27
CA GLU A 378 19.13 7.85 12.00
C GLU A 378 17.90 7.19 11.39
N GLU A 379 16.72 7.46 11.95
CA GLU A 379 15.44 6.97 11.41
C GLU A 379 15.22 7.53 9.99
N LYS A 380 15.51 8.82 9.73
CA LYS A 380 15.43 9.37 8.37
C LYS A 380 16.34 8.65 7.39
N LYS A 381 17.62 8.48 7.77
CA LYS A 381 18.60 7.79 6.93
C LYS A 381 18.18 6.35 6.64
N ALA A 382 17.65 5.65 7.63
CA ALA A 382 17.11 4.31 7.43
C ALA A 382 15.94 4.34 6.45
N LYS A 383 15.03 5.33 6.55
CA LYS A 383 13.81 5.45 5.73
C LYS A 383 14.16 5.66 4.27
N GLU A 384 15.10 6.57 4.02
CA GLU A 384 15.65 6.83 2.69
C GLU A 384 16.32 5.58 2.12
N ALA A 385 17.11 4.86 2.92
CA ALA A 385 17.80 3.66 2.49
C ALA A 385 16.82 2.53 2.10
N VAL A 386 15.79 2.27 2.91
CA VAL A 386 14.79 1.24 2.58
C VAL A 386 13.96 1.62 1.35
N PHE A 387 13.65 2.90 1.13
CA PHE A 387 12.96 3.35 -0.07
C PHE A 387 13.82 3.23 -1.33
N ALA A 388 15.10 3.58 -1.24
CA ALA A 388 16.06 3.40 -2.33
C ALA A 388 16.21 1.93 -2.71
N LYS A 389 16.30 1.03 -1.71
CA LYS A 389 16.35 -0.42 -1.96
C LYS A 389 15.05 -0.98 -2.52
N ALA A 390 13.90 -0.55 -2.02
CA ALA A 390 12.61 -0.94 -2.57
C ALA A 390 12.50 -0.54 -4.06
N THR A 391 12.98 0.65 -4.42
CA THR A 391 13.09 1.09 -5.81
C THR A 391 14.00 0.18 -6.63
N ALA A 392 15.21 -0.10 -6.13
CA ALA A 392 16.18 -0.97 -6.81
C ALA A 392 15.60 -2.38 -7.02
N PHE A 393 14.88 -2.91 -6.03
CA PHE A 393 14.22 -4.20 -6.09
C PHE A 393 13.14 -4.26 -7.18
N VAL A 394 12.29 -3.25 -7.28
CA VAL A 394 11.28 -3.18 -8.35
C VAL A 394 11.94 -3.10 -9.73
N LYS A 395 13.00 -2.27 -9.87
CA LYS A 395 13.74 -2.15 -11.12
C LYS A 395 14.37 -3.48 -11.56
N TRP A 396 15.01 -4.19 -10.64
CA TRP A 396 15.57 -5.51 -10.89
C TRP A 396 14.50 -6.53 -11.31
N ALA A 397 13.38 -6.56 -10.60
CA ALA A 397 12.30 -7.49 -10.92
C ALA A 397 11.65 -7.19 -12.29
N TRP A 398 11.47 -5.92 -12.64
CA TRP A 398 10.92 -5.52 -13.95
C TRP A 398 11.92 -5.64 -15.10
N SER A 399 13.23 -5.58 -14.86
CA SER A 399 14.23 -5.78 -15.93
C SER A 399 14.36 -7.24 -16.34
N GLY A 400 13.89 -8.18 -15.51
CA GLY A 400 14.11 -9.61 -15.71
C GLY A 400 15.59 -10.00 -15.59
N SER A 401 16.38 -9.17 -14.90
CA SER A 401 17.81 -9.40 -14.67
C SER A 401 18.06 -10.71 -13.92
N GLU A 402 19.26 -11.25 -14.07
CA GLU A 402 19.66 -12.50 -13.42
C GLU A 402 19.67 -12.35 -11.88
N GLU A 403 19.65 -13.50 -11.18
CA GLU A 403 19.64 -13.51 -9.71
C GLU A 403 20.86 -12.80 -9.10
N GLN A 404 22.01 -12.83 -9.77
CA GLN A 404 23.23 -12.16 -9.33
C GLN A 404 23.11 -10.63 -9.24
N ASP A 405 22.16 -10.03 -9.96
CA ASP A 405 21.90 -8.59 -9.96
C ASP A 405 20.82 -8.20 -8.92
N LYS A 406 20.30 -9.19 -8.18
CA LYS A 406 19.30 -8.96 -7.12
C LYS A 406 19.92 -8.10 -6.03
N PRO A 407 19.21 -7.05 -5.56
CA PRO A 407 19.68 -6.28 -4.42
C PRO A 407 19.96 -7.18 -3.22
N GLU A 408 21.17 -7.11 -2.70
CA GLU A 408 21.55 -7.88 -1.52
C GLU A 408 20.83 -7.38 -0.28
N SER A 409 20.49 -8.33 0.60
CA SER A 409 19.99 -8.07 1.94
C SER A 409 21.16 -7.58 2.80
N GLU A 410 21.45 -6.28 2.68
CA GLU A 410 22.48 -5.59 3.47
C GLU A 410 21.92 -4.31 4.11
N LEU A 411 20.94 -4.35 5.01
CA LEU A 411 20.76 -3.21 5.92
C LEU A 411 20.81 -3.65 7.37
N VAL A 412 21.84 -3.14 8.04
CA VAL A 412 21.88 -2.93 9.49
C VAL A 412 22.50 -1.57 9.73
N ILE A 413 21.72 -0.53 10.04
CA ILE A 413 22.11 0.51 11.03
C ILE A 413 20.82 1.18 11.58
N PRO A 414 20.72 1.46 12.90
CA PRO A 414 21.57 2.44 13.60
C PRO A 414 22.19 1.95 14.93
N GLN A 415 23.36 2.49 15.31
CA GLN A 415 23.79 2.47 16.72
C GLN A 415 23.66 3.86 17.36
N LYS A 416 22.94 3.91 18.47
CA LYS A 416 23.47 4.56 19.66
C LYS A 416 23.50 3.49 20.75
N ASP A 417 24.69 2.97 21.02
CA ASP A 417 24.94 2.27 22.27
C ASP A 417 24.64 3.29 23.37
N THR A 418 23.55 3.13 24.13
CA THR A 418 23.33 4.00 25.29
C THR A 418 24.27 3.66 26.42
N GLY A 419 25.07 2.57 26.31
CA GLY A 419 26.17 2.30 27.22
C GLY A 419 25.80 2.56 28.68
N GLU A 420 24.68 2.00 29.14
CA GLU A 420 24.35 1.87 30.56
C GLU A 420 23.27 0.80 30.70
N ALA A 421 23.70 -0.45 30.75
CA ALA A 421 22.98 -1.44 31.52
C ALA A 421 23.19 -1.07 32.99
N GLN A 422 22.16 -0.54 33.67
CA GLN A 422 22.12 -0.65 35.12
C GLN A 422 21.64 -2.06 35.46
N THR A 423 22.59 -3.00 35.40
CA THR A 423 22.51 -4.19 36.23
C THR A 423 22.73 -3.75 37.67
N THR A 424 21.67 -3.46 38.41
CA THR A 424 21.72 -3.75 39.85
C THR A 424 21.53 -5.24 39.99
N GLU A 425 22.63 -5.93 40.23
CA GLU A 425 22.66 -7.30 40.71
C GLU A 425 21.63 -7.45 41.83
N ILE A 426 20.69 -8.37 41.66
CA ILE A 426 19.91 -8.87 42.79
C ILE A 426 20.93 -9.67 43.62
N SER A 427 21.30 -9.12 44.78
CA SER A 427 22.09 -9.84 45.77
C SER A 427 21.35 -11.14 46.15
N PRO A 428 22.05 -12.28 46.33
CA PRO A 428 21.45 -13.52 46.81
C PRO A 428 20.71 -13.42 48.16
N GLU A 429 20.76 -12.30 48.86
CA GLU A 429 20.05 -12.04 50.12
C GLU A 429 18.59 -11.56 49.95
N GLU A 430 18.15 -11.15 48.76
CA GLU A 430 16.75 -10.71 48.53
C GLU A 430 15.80 -11.85 48.08
N LEU A 431 16.29 -13.10 48.05
CA LEU A 431 15.51 -14.30 47.72
C LEU A 431 15.25 -15.21 48.93
N ALA A 432 15.31 -14.68 50.16
CA ALA A 432 14.99 -15.40 51.41
C ALA A 432 13.73 -14.85 52.10
#